data_AF-A0A9D9BTG2-F1
#
_entry.id   AF-A0A9D9BTG2-F1
#
_cell.length_a   1.000
_cell.length_b   1.000
_cell.length_c   1.000
_cell.angle_alpha   90.00
_cell.angle_beta   90.00
_cell.angle_gamma   90.00
#
_symmetry.space_group_name_H-M   'P 1'
#
loop_
_entity.id
_entity.type
_entity.pdbx_description
1 polymer ?
#
loop_
_entity_poly.entity_id
_entity_poly.type
_entity_poly.pdbx_seq_one_letter_code
_entity_poly.pdbx_strand_id
1 'polypeptide(L)'
;MLKKIFDNKIFLLSSALMLGSTPVFAESTWDGKYNSTFPFQMSKASVCPKFLPIDIEVKIEKGQISGFMFNNGGGNKDSFCKLYHNGSITGSIDDAGNFINVKVKQKDSHSRKYSSYKITGNIKNNLNLISKSPKYHPTTAFLITKYADLDSESTNAQANNNSKTVINNNDNSVTLKVNVNNQSQAQKTLDEVQSSLNMYQAISKVVKKQSPDIRNRILGAVNKEIKKLTQEKEALETQFSNQFSTPIRPSNQKLNVSSFKASETFPKIPFYVPGTNEIGEMLTIPRVTDEGFLVYRLDFLDPSSTYEKVRDSINIPHENIDGVIKALVNIDKWTKTAQENNLTRRVSKTAICIPAGRCQNKKKGIMSTEIVFQVYEDGSTSGRIQRNKGTYSVGYNLSVESSVLLSAYLTYMRDTGSKEFNIGNMSDDEVKSLFN
;
A
#
# COMPACT_ATOMS: atom_id res chain seq x y z
N MET A 1 -58.98 20.70 58.87
CA MET A 1 -59.12 21.19 57.48
C MET A 1 -57.76 21.74 57.06
N LEU A 2 -56.99 20.98 56.28
CA LEU A 2 -56.89 21.07 54.82
C LEU A 2 -56.05 22.28 54.34
N LYS A 3 -54.87 21.94 53.78
CA LYS A 3 -54.17 22.55 52.62
C LYS A 3 -53.67 23.99 52.79
N LYS A 4 -52.51 24.41 52.28
CA LYS A 4 -51.36 23.81 51.58
C LYS A 4 -50.42 25.02 51.27
N ILE A 5 -49.12 24.77 51.09
CA ILE A 5 -48.22 25.48 50.14
C ILE A 5 -47.75 26.90 50.62
N PHE A 6 -46.49 27.36 50.53
CA PHE A 6 -45.31 27.16 49.67
C PHE A 6 -44.04 27.58 50.48
N ASP A 7 -42.87 26.97 50.25
CA ASP A 7 -41.66 27.68 49.79
C ASP A 7 -40.30 27.02 50.15
N ASN A 8 -39.52 26.83 49.07
CA ASN A 8 -38.07 26.83 48.95
C ASN A 8 -37.21 25.96 49.88
N LYS A 9 -36.94 24.73 49.44
CA LYS A 9 -35.68 24.05 49.72
C LYS A 9 -34.66 24.35 48.62
N ILE A 10 -33.75 25.27 48.92
CA ILE A 10 -32.46 25.42 48.22
C ILE A 10 -31.64 24.18 48.55
N PHE A 11 -31.45 23.30 47.55
CA PHE A 11 -30.52 22.19 47.62
C PHE A 11 -29.13 22.72 47.23
N LEU A 12 -28.25 22.88 48.22
CA LEU A 12 -26.82 23.08 48.00
C LEU A 12 -26.22 21.76 47.47
N LEU A 13 -26.20 21.62 46.15
CA LEU A 13 -25.32 20.66 45.47
C LEU A 13 -23.89 21.17 45.58
N SER A 14 -23.14 20.62 46.52
CA SER A 14 -21.69 20.73 46.57
C SER A 14 -21.14 19.94 45.38
N SER A 15 -20.80 20.66 44.31
CA SER A 15 -20.05 20.16 43.18
C SER A 15 -18.67 19.70 43.65
N ALA A 16 -18.52 18.42 43.94
CA ALA A 16 -17.22 17.77 43.95
C ALA A 16 -16.69 17.81 42.50
N LEU A 17 -15.75 18.71 42.27
CA LEU A 17 -14.96 18.81 41.05
C LEU A 17 -14.12 17.53 40.93
N MET A 18 -14.71 16.46 40.40
CA MET A 18 -13.95 15.31 39.94
C MET A 18 -13.17 15.77 38.71
N LEU A 19 -11.95 16.26 38.95
CA LEU A 19 -10.89 16.32 37.94
C LEU A 19 -10.64 14.88 37.49
N GLY A 20 -11.43 14.43 36.52
CA GLY A 20 -11.12 13.27 35.73
C GLY A 20 -9.88 13.60 34.91
N SER A 21 -8.70 13.38 35.49
CA SER A 21 -7.48 13.24 34.73
C SER A 21 -7.69 12.03 33.81
N THR A 22 -8.06 12.29 32.57
CA THR A 22 -7.86 11.30 31.52
C THR A 22 -6.37 10.95 31.56
N PRO A 23 -5.99 9.67 31.61
CA PRO A 23 -4.60 9.33 31.47
C PRO A 23 -4.15 9.85 30.11
N VAL A 24 -3.30 10.88 30.14
CA VAL A 24 -2.47 11.25 29.01
C VAL A 24 -1.53 10.07 28.85
N PHE A 25 -1.91 9.10 28.02
CA PHE A 25 -1.00 8.03 27.66
C PHE A 25 0.15 8.67 26.91
N ALA A 26 1.30 8.75 27.58
CA ALA A 26 2.56 9.17 26.97
C ALA A 26 2.85 8.27 25.76
N GLU A 27 3.50 8.85 24.75
CA GLU A 27 4.04 8.06 23.64
C GLU A 27 4.93 6.97 24.23
N SER A 28 4.65 5.70 23.90
CA SER A 28 5.56 4.62 24.28
C SER A 28 6.77 4.68 23.37
N THR A 29 7.96 4.37 23.88
CA THR A 29 9.17 4.20 23.04
C THR A 29 8.98 3.14 21.94
N TRP A 30 7.96 2.30 22.08
CA TRP A 30 7.58 1.25 21.16
C TRP A 30 6.55 1.67 20.13
N ASP A 31 6.01 2.89 20.18
CA ASP A 31 5.00 3.33 19.23
C ASP A 31 5.52 3.24 17.78
N GLY A 32 4.67 2.74 16.89
CA GLY A 32 5.01 2.48 15.50
C GLY A 32 4.32 1.24 14.92
N LYS A 33 4.59 0.99 13.64
CA LYS A 33 4.16 -0.23 12.94
C LYS A 33 5.31 -1.22 12.88
N TYR A 34 4.97 -2.49 12.94
CA TYR A 34 5.90 -3.61 12.93
C TYR A 34 5.34 -4.73 12.06
N ASN A 35 6.21 -5.46 11.38
CA ASN A 35 5.84 -6.65 10.62
C ASN A 35 6.72 -7.85 10.93
N SER A 36 6.22 -9.03 10.62
CA SER A 36 6.99 -10.27 10.61
C SER A 36 6.41 -11.22 9.59
N THR A 37 7.25 -11.76 8.73
CA THR A 37 6.90 -12.85 7.81
C THR A 37 7.80 -14.03 8.12
N PHE A 38 7.21 -15.19 8.43
CA PHE A 38 7.98 -16.38 8.75
C PHE A 38 7.27 -17.68 8.36
N PRO A 39 8.03 -18.74 8.03
CA PRO A 39 7.48 -20.05 7.75
C PRO A 39 7.10 -20.75 9.07
N PHE A 40 5.82 -20.74 9.44
CA PHE A 40 5.31 -21.46 10.60
C PHE A 40 5.41 -22.97 10.38
N GLN A 41 6.22 -23.64 11.19
CA GLN A 41 6.45 -25.08 11.05
C GLN A 41 5.31 -25.88 11.68
N MET A 42 4.61 -26.63 10.85
CA MET A 42 3.59 -27.58 11.28
C MET A 42 4.24 -28.84 11.86
N SER A 43 3.56 -29.47 12.82
CA SER A 43 3.97 -30.78 13.30
C SER A 43 3.79 -31.87 12.23
N LYS A 44 4.46 -33.01 12.40
CA LYS A 44 4.23 -34.22 11.58
C LYS A 44 2.82 -34.80 11.74
N ALA A 45 2.08 -34.41 12.78
CA ALA A 45 0.71 -34.87 13.03
C ALA A 45 -0.34 -34.05 12.27
N SER A 46 0.07 -32.99 11.57
CA SER A 46 -0.81 -32.14 10.78
C SER A 46 -1.02 -32.69 9.37
N VAL A 47 -2.23 -32.47 8.82
CA VAL A 47 -2.54 -32.70 7.40
C VAL A 47 -2.02 -31.58 6.49
N CYS A 48 -1.59 -30.46 7.08
CA CYS A 48 -1.05 -29.32 6.34
C CYS A 48 0.42 -29.53 5.93
N PRO A 49 0.92 -28.77 4.94
CA PRO A 49 2.31 -28.80 4.56
C PRO A 49 3.18 -28.46 5.75
N LYS A 50 4.43 -28.91 5.70
CA LYS A 50 5.41 -28.72 6.77
C LYS A 50 5.56 -27.25 7.18
N PHE A 51 5.33 -26.31 6.28
CA PHE A 51 5.40 -24.88 6.54
C PHE A 51 4.14 -24.15 6.04
N LEU A 52 3.62 -23.23 6.86
CA LEU A 52 2.59 -22.26 6.48
C LEU A 52 3.22 -20.86 6.48
N PRO A 53 3.03 -20.05 5.44
CA PRO A 53 3.54 -18.68 5.42
C PRO A 53 2.65 -17.81 6.33
N ILE A 54 3.20 -17.35 7.45
CA ILE A 54 2.50 -16.47 8.39
C ILE A 54 3.05 -15.06 8.27
N ASP A 55 2.14 -14.12 8.09
CA ASP A 55 2.39 -12.69 8.12
C ASP A 55 1.71 -12.09 9.35
N ILE A 56 2.45 -11.34 10.15
CA ILE A 56 1.96 -10.61 11.31
C ILE A 56 2.22 -9.12 11.09
N GLU A 57 1.18 -8.30 11.21
CA GLU A 57 1.31 -6.84 11.27
C GLU A 57 0.79 -6.36 12.62
N VAL A 58 1.61 -5.57 13.32
CA VAL A 58 1.29 -4.99 14.63
C VAL A 58 1.50 -3.49 14.59
N LYS A 59 0.52 -2.75 15.06
CA LYS A 59 0.57 -1.32 15.33
C LYS A 59 0.55 -1.11 16.84
N ILE A 60 1.56 -0.38 17.33
CA ILE A 60 1.67 0.05 18.72
C ILE A 60 1.37 1.55 18.75
N GLU A 61 0.35 1.95 19.50
CA GLU A 61 0.03 3.36 19.75
C GLU A 61 -0.25 3.53 21.23
N LYS A 62 0.49 4.44 21.88
CA LYS A 62 0.31 4.75 23.30
C LYS A 62 0.39 3.48 24.16
N GLY A 63 1.33 2.58 23.80
CA GLY A 63 1.51 1.28 24.45
C GLY A 63 0.42 0.24 24.20
N GLN A 64 -0.59 0.54 23.37
CA GLN A 64 -1.63 -0.42 22.98
C GLN A 64 -1.25 -1.12 21.69
N ILE A 65 -1.36 -2.45 21.69
CA ILE A 65 -1.11 -3.32 20.54
C ILE A 65 -2.43 -3.60 19.83
N SER A 66 -2.47 -3.32 18.54
CA SER A 66 -3.51 -3.76 17.61
C SER A 66 -2.86 -4.35 16.37
N GLY A 67 -3.50 -5.27 15.67
CA GLY A 67 -2.89 -5.89 14.50
C GLY A 67 -3.67 -7.05 13.93
N PHE A 68 -3.06 -7.76 12.99
CA PHE A 68 -3.62 -8.94 12.39
C PHE A 68 -2.54 -9.97 12.07
N MET A 69 -2.98 -11.21 11.95
CA MET A 69 -2.18 -12.33 11.48
C MET A 69 -2.88 -12.94 10.26
N PHE A 70 -2.08 -13.22 9.23
CA PHE A 70 -2.54 -13.72 7.95
C PHE A 70 -1.76 -14.98 7.53
N ASN A 71 -2.47 -15.89 6.89
CA ASN A 71 -2.00 -17.15 6.33
C ASN A 71 -2.79 -17.41 5.04
N ASN A 72 -2.09 -17.48 3.90
CA ASN A 72 -2.69 -17.84 2.60
C ASN A 72 -2.65 -19.34 2.29
N GLY A 73 -2.19 -20.16 3.23
CA GLY A 73 -2.09 -21.62 3.13
C GLY A 73 -1.01 -22.14 2.19
N GLY A 74 -0.08 -21.30 1.72
CA GLY A 74 1.14 -21.74 1.03
C GLY A 74 0.92 -22.54 -0.26
N GLY A 75 -0.18 -22.28 -0.98
CA GLY A 75 -0.51 -23.00 -2.22
C GLY A 75 -1.14 -24.39 -2.01
N ASN A 76 -1.61 -24.72 -0.80
CA ASN A 76 -2.21 -26.01 -0.51
C ASN A 76 -3.60 -26.22 -1.17
N LYS A 77 -3.91 -27.49 -1.47
CA LYS A 77 -5.21 -28.00 -1.93
C LYS A 77 -6.21 -28.22 -0.78
N ASP A 78 -5.75 -28.49 0.44
CA ASP A 78 -6.63 -28.67 1.60
C ASP A 78 -7.17 -27.31 2.10
N SER A 79 -8.49 -27.20 2.18
CA SER A 79 -9.21 -25.96 2.52
C SER A 79 -8.95 -25.50 3.95
N PHE A 80 -8.72 -26.41 4.90
CA PHE A 80 -8.53 -26.03 6.32
C PHE A 80 -7.18 -25.37 6.59
N CYS A 81 -6.15 -25.71 5.82
CA CYS A 81 -4.80 -25.16 6.03
C CYS A 81 -4.69 -23.67 5.72
N LYS A 82 -5.61 -23.14 4.89
CA LYS A 82 -5.75 -21.71 4.61
C LYS A 82 -6.46 -20.95 5.72
N LEU A 83 -7.16 -21.64 6.62
CA LEU A 83 -7.94 -21.00 7.69
C LEU A 83 -7.12 -20.77 8.96
N TYR A 84 -6.12 -21.61 9.21
CA TYR A 84 -5.35 -21.56 10.44
C TYR A 84 -4.59 -20.26 10.60
N HIS A 85 -4.52 -19.77 11.83
CA HIS A 85 -3.77 -18.59 12.25
C HIS A 85 -4.28 -17.23 11.73
N ASN A 86 -5.36 -17.20 10.93
CA ASN A 86 -5.98 -15.95 10.50
C ASN A 86 -6.79 -15.28 11.63
N GLY A 87 -6.41 -14.08 12.05
CA GLY A 87 -7.11 -13.41 13.15
C GLY A 87 -6.62 -12.00 13.49
N SER A 88 -7.32 -11.35 14.41
CA SER A 88 -6.91 -10.04 14.94
C SER A 88 -6.05 -10.19 16.19
N ILE A 89 -5.11 -9.26 16.37
CA ILE A 89 -4.19 -9.19 17.50
C ILE A 89 -4.56 -7.98 18.35
N THR A 90 -4.63 -8.17 19.67
CA THR A 90 -4.91 -7.11 20.64
C THR A 90 -4.10 -7.33 21.90
N GLY A 91 -3.63 -6.26 22.55
CA GLY A 91 -2.95 -6.33 23.84
C GLY A 91 -2.26 -5.01 24.16
N SER A 92 -1.20 -5.07 24.94
CA SER A 92 -0.40 -3.89 25.29
C SER A 92 1.08 -4.25 25.39
N ILE A 93 1.94 -3.25 25.40
CA ILE A 93 3.39 -3.39 25.63
C ILE A 93 3.79 -2.55 26.83
N ASP A 94 4.72 -3.06 27.65
CA ASP A 94 5.32 -2.27 28.73
C ASP A 94 6.55 -1.48 28.23
N ASP A 95 7.07 -0.59 29.07
CA ASP A 95 8.22 0.25 28.71
C ASP A 95 9.50 -0.57 28.45
N ALA A 96 9.61 -1.76 29.06
CA ALA A 96 10.73 -2.69 28.82
C ALA A 96 10.60 -3.45 27.49
N GLY A 97 9.47 -3.33 26.78
CA GLY A 97 9.21 -3.96 25.49
C GLY A 97 8.54 -5.34 25.60
N ASN A 98 8.03 -5.73 26.77
CA ASN A 98 7.35 -7.01 26.96
C ASN A 98 5.90 -6.94 26.49
N PHE A 99 5.47 -7.94 25.74
CA PHE A 99 4.10 -8.09 25.29
C PHE A 99 3.21 -8.53 26.45
N ILE A 100 2.30 -7.64 26.88
CA ILE A 100 1.37 -7.84 27.98
C ILE A 100 0.00 -8.20 27.42
N ASN A 101 -0.51 -9.38 27.80
CA ASN A 101 -1.85 -9.86 27.43
C ASN A 101 -2.17 -9.84 25.93
N VAL A 102 -1.16 -10.03 25.08
CA VAL A 102 -1.34 -10.04 23.62
C VAL A 102 -2.05 -11.32 23.19
N LYS A 103 -3.30 -11.16 22.76
CA LYS A 103 -4.21 -12.24 22.35
C LYS A 103 -4.42 -12.20 20.85
N VAL A 104 -4.60 -13.38 20.28
CA VAL A 104 -5.00 -13.57 18.90
C VAL A 104 -6.43 -14.11 18.86
N LYS A 105 -7.35 -13.36 18.25
CA LYS A 105 -8.73 -13.80 18.02
C LYS A 105 -8.86 -14.36 16.61
N GLN A 106 -8.93 -15.69 16.52
CA GLN A 106 -9.06 -16.40 15.24
C GLN A 106 -10.42 -16.12 14.57
N LYS A 107 -10.38 -15.83 13.26
CA LYS A 107 -11.55 -15.52 12.43
C LYS A 107 -12.49 -16.73 12.31
N ASP A 108 -11.92 -17.90 12.01
CA ASP A 108 -12.67 -19.13 11.78
C ASP A 108 -12.92 -19.96 13.06
N SER A 109 -14.04 -20.68 13.09
CA SER A 109 -14.48 -21.51 14.21
C SER A 109 -13.59 -22.74 14.47
N HIS A 110 -13.09 -23.36 13.41
CA HIS A 110 -12.16 -24.47 13.49
C HIS A 110 -10.79 -23.96 13.95
N SER A 111 -10.31 -22.86 13.36
CA SER A 111 -9.07 -22.21 13.79
C SER A 111 -9.08 -21.78 15.26
N ARG A 112 -10.23 -21.31 15.80
CA ARG A 112 -10.36 -21.01 17.24
C ARG A 112 -10.04 -22.19 18.17
N LYS A 113 -10.21 -23.42 17.72
CA LYS A 113 -9.92 -24.64 18.51
C LYS A 113 -8.45 -25.05 18.45
N TYR A 114 -7.76 -24.81 17.34
CA TYR A 114 -6.43 -25.40 17.09
C TYR A 114 -5.30 -24.38 16.96
N SER A 115 -5.57 -23.22 16.36
CA SER A 115 -4.57 -22.22 15.98
C SER A 115 -4.04 -21.39 17.15
N SER A 116 -3.17 -20.44 16.78
CA SER A 116 -2.56 -19.46 17.66
C SER A 116 -3.60 -18.60 18.38
N TYR A 117 -3.40 -18.38 19.67
CA TYR A 117 -4.31 -17.56 20.50
C TYR A 117 -3.59 -16.53 21.35
N LYS A 118 -2.26 -16.59 21.44
CA LYS A 118 -1.47 -15.71 22.29
C LYS A 118 -0.10 -15.46 21.68
N ILE A 119 0.40 -14.24 21.86
CA ILE A 119 1.79 -13.88 21.60
C ILE A 119 2.43 -13.48 22.94
N THR A 120 3.63 -13.97 23.20
CA THR A 120 4.39 -13.65 24.41
C THR A 120 5.84 -13.38 24.07
N GLY A 121 6.52 -12.56 24.85
CA GLY A 121 7.95 -12.32 24.67
C GLY A 121 8.23 -10.83 24.75
N ASN A 122 9.43 -10.47 24.31
CA ASN A 122 9.91 -9.10 24.28
C ASN A 122 10.18 -8.69 22.84
N ILE A 123 9.76 -7.48 22.46
CA ILE A 123 9.86 -6.95 21.10
C ILE A 123 11.31 -6.83 20.60
N LYS A 124 12.29 -6.68 21.50
CA LYS A 124 13.72 -6.64 21.15
C LYS A 124 14.32 -8.04 20.90
N ASN A 125 13.63 -9.09 21.32
CA ASN A 125 14.08 -10.47 21.29
C ASN A 125 13.06 -11.33 20.53
N ASN A 126 13.10 -12.65 20.74
CA ASN A 126 12.09 -13.55 20.21
C ASN A 126 10.73 -13.33 20.87
N LEU A 127 9.72 -13.12 20.03
CA LEU A 127 8.32 -13.33 20.35
C LEU A 127 7.97 -14.80 20.09
N ASN A 128 7.02 -15.32 20.85
CA ASN A 128 6.53 -16.70 20.74
C ASN A 128 5.05 -16.68 20.40
N LEU A 129 4.70 -17.33 19.30
CA LEU A 129 3.34 -17.56 18.87
C LEU A 129 2.84 -18.88 19.45
N ILE A 130 1.87 -18.80 20.37
CA ILE A 130 1.36 -19.96 21.13
C ILE A 130 -0.01 -20.38 20.60
N SER A 131 -0.15 -21.67 20.29
CA SER A 131 -1.37 -22.28 19.78
C SER A 131 -2.17 -23.06 20.81
N LYS A 132 -3.48 -23.20 20.55
CA LYS A 132 -4.40 -23.99 21.38
C LYS A 132 -4.10 -25.48 21.29
N SER A 133 -3.59 -25.94 20.16
CA SER A 133 -3.20 -27.33 19.97
C SER A 133 -1.73 -27.47 19.55
N PRO A 134 -0.78 -27.42 20.50
CA PRO A 134 0.66 -27.60 20.25
C PRO A 134 1.01 -28.89 19.50
N LYS A 135 0.18 -29.93 19.67
CA LYS A 135 0.30 -31.20 18.93
C LYS A 135 0.32 -31.00 17.42
N TYR A 136 -0.49 -30.07 16.90
CA TYR A 136 -0.61 -29.79 15.45
C TYR A 136 0.15 -28.53 15.05
N HIS A 137 0.10 -27.51 15.92
CA HIS A 137 0.67 -26.19 15.73
C HIS A 137 1.66 -25.88 16.87
N PRO A 138 2.94 -26.31 16.75
CA PRO A 138 3.96 -26.06 17.76
C PRO A 138 4.14 -24.57 18.05
N THR A 139 4.63 -24.25 19.25
CA THR A 139 5.01 -22.87 19.58
C THR A 139 6.14 -22.45 18.66
N THR A 140 5.99 -21.30 18.01
CA THR A 140 6.95 -20.80 17.03
C THR A 140 7.53 -19.48 17.51
N ALA A 141 8.86 -19.42 17.58
CA ALA A 141 9.57 -18.18 17.83
C ALA A 141 9.67 -17.36 16.54
N PHE A 142 9.49 -16.05 16.65
CA PHE A 142 9.63 -15.11 15.54
C PHE A 142 10.14 -13.76 16.05
N LEU A 143 10.75 -12.99 15.15
CA LEU A 143 11.15 -11.61 15.38
C LEU A 143 10.17 -10.69 14.67
N ILE A 144 9.95 -9.49 15.21
CA ILE A 144 9.15 -8.47 14.55
C ILE A 144 10.04 -7.26 14.27
N THR A 145 9.94 -6.70 13.06
CA THR A 145 10.79 -5.58 12.65
C THR A 145 9.94 -4.33 12.58
N LYS A 146 10.42 -3.24 13.16
CA LYS A 146 9.76 -1.93 13.01
C LYS A 146 9.86 -1.53 11.54
N TYR A 147 8.80 -0.98 10.97
CA TYR A 147 8.84 -0.55 9.57
C TYR A 147 9.97 0.45 9.29
N ALA A 148 10.32 1.29 10.27
CA ALA A 148 11.46 2.20 10.19
C ALA A 148 12.83 1.49 10.17
N ASP A 149 12.94 0.29 10.75
CA ASP A 149 14.20 -0.47 10.83
C ASP A 149 14.44 -1.35 9.61
N LEU A 150 13.39 -1.69 8.85
CA LEU A 150 13.54 -2.30 7.53
C LEU A 150 14.30 -1.39 6.55
N ASP A 151 14.31 -0.09 6.82
CA ASP A 151 15.05 0.91 6.07
C ASP A 151 16.47 1.13 6.62
N SER A 152 16.75 0.84 7.90
CA SER A 152 18.08 1.04 8.51
C SER A 152 19.13 -0.02 8.12
N GLU A 153 18.70 -1.25 7.83
CA GLU A 153 19.55 -2.25 7.15
C GLU A 153 19.83 -1.89 5.68
N SER A 154 18.99 -1.04 5.06
CA SER A 154 19.30 -0.46 3.75
C SER A 154 20.16 0.81 3.83
N THR A 155 20.20 1.52 4.97
CA THR A 155 21.01 2.73 5.12
C THR A 155 22.51 2.45 5.33
N ASN A 156 22.88 1.31 5.94
CA ASN A 156 24.27 0.85 5.92
C ASN A 156 24.74 0.36 4.53
N ALA A 157 23.80 0.09 3.61
CA ALA A 157 24.09 -0.17 2.19
C ALA A 157 23.99 1.10 1.31
N GLN A 158 23.37 2.19 1.79
CA GLN A 158 23.15 3.44 1.04
C GLN A 158 24.18 4.54 1.34
N ALA A 159 25.07 4.37 2.32
CA ALA A 159 26.16 5.34 2.55
C ALA A 159 27.22 5.39 1.43
N ASN A 160 27.14 4.51 0.41
CA ASN A 160 28.05 4.52 -0.75
C ASN A 160 27.37 4.79 -2.11
N ASN A 161 26.08 5.14 -2.15
CA ASN A 161 25.38 5.42 -3.42
C ASN A 161 25.16 6.93 -3.65
N ASN A 162 26.26 7.66 -3.87
CA ASN A 162 26.19 8.91 -4.62
C ASN A 162 26.11 8.59 -6.12
N SER A 163 24.93 8.16 -6.59
CA SER A 163 24.64 8.09 -8.03
C SER A 163 24.29 9.50 -8.53
N LYS A 164 25.28 10.20 -9.09
CA LYS A 164 25.01 11.36 -9.97
C LYS A 164 24.48 10.84 -11.30
N THR A 165 23.20 11.07 -11.55
CA THR A 165 22.62 10.94 -12.89
C THR A 165 23.08 12.12 -13.73
N VAL A 166 24.03 11.90 -14.64
CA VAL A 166 24.36 12.86 -15.70
C VAL A 166 23.61 12.41 -16.95
N ILE A 167 22.56 13.14 -17.32
CA ILE A 167 21.85 12.93 -18.57
C ILE A 167 22.56 13.78 -19.64
N ASN A 168 23.41 13.15 -20.45
CA ASN A 168 23.87 13.75 -21.70
C ASN A 168 22.87 13.35 -22.79
N ASN A 169 22.06 14.32 -23.22
CA ASN A 169 21.25 14.22 -24.42
C ASN A 169 22.19 14.29 -25.64
N ASN A 170 22.72 13.15 -26.07
CA ASN A 170 23.19 12.82 -27.42
C ASN A 170 24.03 11.53 -27.34
N ASP A 171 23.36 10.39 -27.26
CA ASP A 171 23.74 9.08 -27.82
C ASP A 171 22.89 7.98 -27.17
N ASN A 172 22.40 7.04 -27.99
CA ASN A 172 21.51 5.94 -27.61
C ASN A 172 22.19 4.85 -26.73
N SER A 173 23.14 5.20 -25.87
CA SER A 173 23.73 4.27 -24.90
C SER A 173 23.49 4.75 -23.47
N VAL A 174 22.49 4.15 -22.82
CA VAL A 174 22.25 4.34 -21.39
C VAL A 174 23.33 3.56 -20.63
N THR A 175 24.38 4.24 -20.18
CA THR A 175 25.40 3.65 -19.29
C THR A 175 24.90 3.75 -17.86
N LEU A 176 24.13 2.75 -17.41
CA LEU A 176 23.79 2.60 -16.00
C LEU A 176 24.99 1.99 -15.30
N LYS A 177 25.60 2.71 -14.36
CA LYS A 177 26.58 2.15 -13.44
C LYS A 177 25.87 1.81 -12.14
N VAL A 178 25.23 0.64 -12.08
CA VAL A 178 24.70 0.13 -10.81
C VAL A 178 25.84 -0.57 -10.09
N ASN A 179 26.23 -0.04 -8.92
CA ASN A 179 27.31 -0.61 -8.12
C ASN A 179 26.74 -1.76 -7.27
N VAL A 180 27.05 -2.99 -7.64
CA VAL A 180 26.62 -4.20 -6.93
C VAL A 180 27.83 -4.87 -6.29
N ASN A 181 27.72 -5.16 -4.98
CA ASN A 181 28.85 -5.65 -4.19
C ASN A 181 29.04 -7.17 -4.29
N ASN A 182 28.01 -7.90 -4.71
CA ASN A 182 28.05 -9.35 -4.87
C ASN A 182 27.00 -9.84 -5.88
N GLN A 183 27.14 -11.10 -6.28
CA GLN A 183 26.27 -11.76 -7.25
C GLN A 183 24.80 -11.83 -6.81
N SER A 184 24.52 -11.99 -5.51
CA SER A 184 23.15 -12.03 -5.01
C SER A 184 22.45 -10.67 -5.18
N GLN A 185 23.18 -9.57 -4.98
CA GLN A 185 22.67 -8.22 -5.13
C GLN A 185 22.42 -7.90 -6.61
N ALA A 186 23.33 -8.32 -7.49
CA ALA A 186 23.17 -8.22 -8.94
C ALA A 186 21.96 -9.02 -9.46
N GLN A 187 21.77 -10.25 -8.95
CA GLN A 187 20.60 -11.07 -9.26
C GLN A 187 19.30 -10.38 -8.81
N LYS A 188 19.28 -9.84 -7.59
CA LYS A 188 18.12 -9.11 -7.05
C LYS A 188 17.76 -7.91 -7.92
N THR A 189 18.73 -7.10 -8.32
CA THR A 189 18.51 -5.94 -9.20
C THR A 189 17.90 -6.37 -10.54
N LEU A 190 18.42 -7.42 -11.18
CA LEU A 190 17.84 -7.93 -12.44
C LEU A 190 16.42 -8.49 -12.24
N ASP A 191 16.16 -9.18 -11.13
CA ASP A 191 14.83 -9.70 -10.81
C ASP A 191 13.82 -8.57 -10.55
N GLU A 192 14.22 -7.46 -9.94
CA GLU A 192 13.39 -6.27 -9.73
C GLU A 192 13.03 -5.58 -11.06
N VAL A 193 14.01 -5.38 -11.95
CA VAL A 193 13.78 -4.82 -13.29
C VAL A 193 12.87 -5.75 -14.12
N GLN A 194 13.13 -7.06 -14.11
CA GLN A 194 12.29 -8.03 -14.80
C GLN A 194 10.87 -8.06 -14.24
N SER A 195 10.70 -7.93 -12.93
CA SER A 195 9.38 -7.88 -12.28
C SER A 195 8.60 -6.63 -12.70
N SER A 196 9.27 -5.48 -12.76
CA SER A 196 8.69 -4.23 -13.26
C SER A 196 8.28 -4.34 -14.73
N LEU A 197 9.13 -4.94 -15.56
CA LEU A 197 8.85 -5.18 -16.99
C LEU A 197 7.63 -6.09 -17.17
N ASN A 198 7.60 -7.20 -16.45
CA ASN A 198 6.49 -8.15 -16.39
C ASN A 198 5.18 -7.45 -15.98
N MET A 199 5.24 -6.53 -15.02
CA MET A 199 4.10 -5.74 -14.59
C MET A 199 3.57 -4.82 -15.69
N TYR A 200 4.44 -4.04 -16.33
CA TYR A 200 4.04 -3.16 -17.42
C TYR A 200 3.48 -3.93 -18.63
N GLN A 201 4.00 -5.13 -18.91
CA GLN A 201 3.42 -6.03 -19.91
C GLN A 201 2.01 -6.50 -19.53
N ALA A 202 1.77 -6.82 -18.25
CA ALA A 202 0.45 -7.18 -17.74
C ALA A 202 -0.52 -5.99 -17.83
N ILE A 203 -0.08 -4.78 -17.47
CA ILE A 203 -0.84 -3.53 -17.65
C ILE A 203 -1.20 -3.33 -19.13
N SER A 204 -0.22 -3.46 -20.04
CA SER A 204 -0.43 -3.33 -21.49
C SER A 204 -1.51 -4.30 -21.99
N LYS A 205 -1.52 -5.55 -21.51
CA LYS A 205 -2.54 -6.56 -21.88
C LYS A 205 -3.95 -6.14 -21.46
N VAL A 206 -4.12 -5.53 -20.29
CA VAL A 206 -5.42 -5.05 -19.81
C VAL A 206 -5.84 -3.78 -20.57
N VAL A 207 -4.92 -2.83 -20.76
CA VAL A 207 -5.18 -1.57 -21.48
C VAL A 207 -5.62 -1.83 -22.93
N LYS A 208 -5.07 -2.85 -23.60
CA LYS A 208 -5.45 -3.22 -24.97
C LYS A 208 -6.95 -3.56 -25.14
N LYS A 209 -7.63 -3.93 -24.05
CA LYS A 209 -9.06 -4.25 -24.02
C LYS A 209 -9.96 -3.02 -23.78
N GLN A 210 -9.39 -1.86 -23.46
CA GLN A 210 -10.15 -0.63 -23.24
C GLN A 210 -10.62 -0.01 -24.57
N SER A 211 -11.50 0.99 -24.48
CA SER A 211 -11.98 1.74 -25.65
C SER A 211 -10.81 2.36 -26.44
N PRO A 212 -10.94 2.55 -27.76
CA PRO A 212 -9.84 3.04 -28.60
C PRO A 212 -9.19 4.35 -28.12
N ASP A 213 -9.99 5.31 -27.63
CA ASP A 213 -9.48 6.60 -27.11
C ASP A 213 -8.60 6.42 -25.87
N ILE A 214 -9.09 5.66 -24.86
CA ILE A 214 -8.32 5.36 -23.64
C ILE A 214 -7.08 4.54 -23.98
N ARG A 215 -7.25 3.48 -24.79
CA ARG A 215 -6.19 2.57 -25.19
C ARG A 215 -5.03 3.31 -25.87
N ASN A 216 -5.32 4.15 -26.86
CA ASN A 216 -4.28 4.80 -27.65
C ASN A 216 -3.47 5.81 -26.81
N ARG A 217 -4.13 6.52 -25.87
CA ARG A 217 -3.46 7.48 -24.99
C ARG A 217 -2.58 6.80 -23.94
N ILE A 218 -3.04 5.67 -23.39
CA ILE A 218 -2.29 4.97 -22.34
C ILE A 218 -1.15 4.14 -22.93
N LEU A 219 -1.35 3.43 -24.04
CA LEU A 219 -0.36 2.49 -24.57
C LEU A 219 0.96 3.16 -24.96
N GLY A 220 0.94 4.43 -25.40
CA GLY A 220 2.16 5.17 -25.71
C GLY A 220 3.10 5.26 -24.50
N ALA A 221 2.57 5.71 -23.36
CA ALA A 221 3.34 5.84 -22.12
C ALA A 221 3.79 4.48 -21.58
N VAL A 222 2.90 3.46 -21.59
CA VAL A 222 3.24 2.11 -21.13
C VAL A 222 4.33 1.47 -21.99
N ASN A 223 4.23 1.57 -23.32
CA ASN A 223 5.23 0.99 -24.23
C ASN A 223 6.58 1.69 -24.11
N LYS A 224 6.60 2.99 -23.83
CA LYS A 224 7.83 3.75 -23.56
C LYS A 224 8.53 3.22 -22.32
N GLU A 225 7.81 2.94 -21.23
CA GLU A 225 8.41 2.38 -20.02
C GLU A 225 8.86 0.92 -20.21
N ILE A 226 8.09 0.11 -20.95
CA ILE A 226 8.53 -1.25 -21.36
C ILE A 226 9.86 -1.18 -22.12
N LYS A 227 9.99 -0.24 -23.08
CA LYS A 227 11.22 -0.07 -23.86
C LYS A 227 12.39 0.31 -22.96
N LYS A 228 12.19 1.29 -22.07
CA LYS A 228 13.21 1.74 -21.11
C LYS A 228 13.67 0.60 -20.20
N LEU A 229 12.75 -0.14 -19.58
CA LEU A 229 13.07 -1.27 -18.70
C LEU A 229 13.76 -2.42 -19.45
N THR A 230 13.40 -2.65 -20.71
CA THR A 230 14.09 -3.63 -21.58
C THR A 230 15.54 -3.23 -21.82
N GLN A 231 15.78 -1.96 -22.17
CA GLN A 231 17.13 -1.44 -22.38
C GLN A 231 17.96 -1.45 -21.10
N GLU A 232 17.36 -1.08 -19.96
CA GLU A 232 17.99 -1.15 -18.64
C GLU A 232 18.38 -2.59 -18.28
N LYS A 233 17.47 -3.54 -18.49
CA LYS A 233 17.75 -4.96 -18.28
C LYS A 233 18.94 -5.43 -19.13
N GLU A 234 18.93 -5.15 -20.44
CA GLU A 234 20.01 -5.56 -21.36
C GLU A 234 21.36 -4.94 -20.95
N ALA A 235 21.37 -3.68 -20.54
CA ALA A 235 22.57 -3.00 -20.04
C ALA A 235 23.10 -3.65 -18.76
N LEU A 236 22.23 -3.99 -17.81
CA LEU A 236 22.59 -4.64 -16.55
C LEU A 236 23.07 -6.08 -16.77
N GLU A 237 22.41 -6.85 -17.64
CA GLU A 237 22.85 -8.21 -18.00
C GLU A 237 24.26 -8.18 -18.62
N THR A 238 24.53 -7.20 -19.49
CA THR A 238 25.85 -6.99 -20.09
C THR A 238 26.88 -6.59 -19.03
N GLN A 239 26.54 -5.63 -18.16
CA GLN A 239 27.42 -5.18 -17.08
C GLN A 239 27.79 -6.33 -16.13
N PHE A 240 26.79 -7.10 -15.67
CA PHE A 240 26.99 -8.17 -14.71
C PHE A 240 27.69 -9.39 -15.31
N SER A 241 27.48 -9.69 -16.60
CA SER A 241 28.24 -10.73 -17.30
C SER A 241 29.72 -10.38 -17.42
N ASN A 242 30.07 -9.10 -17.49
CA ASN A 242 31.45 -8.64 -17.46
C ASN A 242 32.05 -8.65 -16.03
N GLN A 243 31.21 -8.46 -15.01
CA GLN A 243 31.63 -8.35 -13.61
C GLN A 243 31.74 -9.71 -12.90
N PHE A 244 30.92 -10.70 -13.27
CA PHE A 244 30.83 -12.00 -12.60
C PHE A 244 31.05 -13.15 -13.59
N SER A 245 31.83 -14.17 -13.19
CA SER A 245 32.16 -15.31 -14.05
C SER A 245 30.97 -16.23 -14.35
N THR A 246 29.91 -16.15 -13.56
CA THR A 246 28.65 -16.88 -13.78
C THR A 246 27.59 -15.94 -14.37
N PRO A 247 26.94 -16.30 -15.49
CA PRO A 247 25.88 -15.49 -16.07
C PRO A 247 24.76 -15.23 -15.07
N ILE A 248 24.46 -13.95 -14.80
CA ILE A 248 23.33 -13.54 -13.97
C ILE A 248 22.13 -13.32 -14.90
N ARG A 249 21.05 -14.06 -14.67
CA ARG A 249 19.83 -14.00 -15.49
C ARG A 249 18.60 -13.96 -14.60
N PRO A 250 17.53 -13.23 -14.96
CA PRO A 250 16.32 -13.20 -14.14
C PRO A 250 15.77 -14.60 -13.90
N SER A 251 15.51 -14.92 -12.64
CA SER A 251 15.14 -16.28 -12.20
C SER A 251 13.62 -16.48 -12.07
N ASN A 252 12.84 -15.40 -12.14
CA ASN A 252 11.41 -15.47 -11.82
C ASN A 252 10.51 -15.79 -13.02
N GLN A 253 10.07 -17.06 -13.07
CA GLN A 253 8.92 -17.51 -13.84
C GLN A 253 7.62 -17.42 -13.00
N LYS A 254 6.64 -16.68 -13.57
CA LYS A 254 5.18 -16.67 -13.32
C LYS A 254 4.58 -15.58 -12.41
N LEU A 255 3.90 -14.65 -13.10
CA LEU A 255 2.96 -13.62 -12.65
C LEU A 255 1.57 -14.16 -12.20
N ASN A 256 1.51 -15.23 -11.41
CA ASN A 256 0.24 -15.65 -10.78
C ASN A 256 0.23 -15.27 -9.29
N VAL A 257 0.51 -13.99 -9.01
CA VAL A 257 0.47 -13.41 -7.67
C VAL A 257 -0.81 -12.57 -7.52
N SER A 258 -1.45 -12.62 -6.35
CA SER A 258 -2.63 -11.79 -6.04
C SER A 258 -2.36 -10.30 -6.30
N SER A 259 -3.38 -9.51 -6.63
CA SER A 259 -3.30 -8.05 -6.82
C SER A 259 -2.66 -7.31 -5.65
N PHE A 260 -2.79 -7.83 -4.43
CA PHE A 260 -2.09 -7.33 -3.25
C PHE A 260 -0.57 -7.58 -3.33
N LYS A 261 -0.12 -8.80 -3.59
CA LYS A 261 1.30 -9.12 -3.76
C LYS A 261 1.92 -8.52 -5.01
N ALA A 262 1.13 -8.36 -6.07
CA ALA A 262 1.49 -7.57 -7.24
C ALA A 262 1.83 -6.11 -6.86
N SER A 263 1.32 -5.60 -5.72
CA SER A 263 1.65 -4.27 -5.20
C SER A 263 3.01 -4.02 -4.66
N GLU A 264 3.73 -5.08 -4.35
CA GLU A 264 5.16 -4.99 -4.03
C GLU A 264 6.00 -4.76 -5.30
N THR A 265 5.47 -5.13 -6.47
CA THR A 265 6.10 -4.98 -7.79
C THR A 265 5.47 -3.88 -8.64
N PHE A 266 4.51 -3.13 -8.10
CA PHE A 266 3.81 -2.11 -8.87
C PHE A 266 4.69 -0.89 -9.12
N PRO A 267 4.56 -0.28 -10.30
CA PRO A 267 5.27 0.95 -10.58
C PRO A 267 4.75 2.05 -9.66
N LYS A 268 5.67 2.61 -8.87
CA LYS A 268 5.40 3.81 -8.09
C LYS A 268 5.33 4.99 -9.03
N ILE A 269 4.30 5.83 -8.88
CA ILE A 269 4.08 6.99 -9.74
C ILE A 269 4.65 8.23 -9.08
N PRO A 270 5.62 8.94 -9.68
CA PRO A 270 6.20 10.12 -9.07
C PRO A 270 5.17 11.26 -9.00
N PHE A 271 5.20 12.00 -7.89
CA PHE A 271 4.47 13.25 -7.72
C PHE A 271 5.40 14.32 -7.15
N TYR A 272 5.00 15.58 -7.25
CA TYR A 272 5.67 16.69 -6.59
C TYR A 272 4.67 17.57 -5.83
N VAL A 273 5.15 18.24 -4.78
CA VAL A 273 4.34 19.19 -4.01
C VAL A 273 4.62 20.61 -4.51
N PRO A 274 3.62 21.32 -5.08
CA PRO A 274 3.84 22.64 -5.66
C PRO A 274 4.38 23.65 -4.65
N GLY A 275 5.35 24.45 -5.08
CA GLY A 275 6.02 25.44 -4.23
C GLY A 275 7.08 24.86 -3.29
N THR A 276 7.43 23.59 -3.47
CA THR A 276 8.51 22.90 -2.73
C THR A 276 9.40 22.13 -3.71
N ASN A 277 10.56 21.69 -3.24
CA ASN A 277 11.43 20.77 -3.97
C ASN A 277 11.12 19.29 -3.66
N GLU A 278 10.00 19.02 -3.00
CA GLU A 278 9.61 17.68 -2.56
C GLU A 278 9.09 16.87 -3.74
N ILE A 279 9.74 15.72 -3.96
CA ILE A 279 9.32 14.70 -4.91
C ILE A 279 9.01 13.44 -4.12
N GLY A 280 7.80 12.93 -4.32
CA GLY A 280 7.35 11.71 -3.67
C GLY A 280 6.95 10.63 -4.67
N GLU A 281 6.58 9.48 -4.12
CA GLU A 281 6.18 8.30 -4.87
C GLU A 281 4.79 7.88 -4.45
N MET A 282 3.89 7.65 -5.40
CA MET A 282 2.54 7.20 -5.11
C MET A 282 2.39 5.70 -5.38
N LEU A 283 1.88 4.99 -4.38
CA LEU A 283 1.59 3.55 -4.44
C LEU A 283 0.06 3.34 -4.40
N THR A 284 -0.48 2.55 -5.32
CA THR A 284 -1.89 2.14 -5.25
C THR A 284 -2.01 0.72 -4.75
N ILE A 285 -2.97 0.47 -3.86
CA ILE A 285 -3.22 -0.85 -3.29
C ILE A 285 -4.72 -1.12 -3.28
N PRO A 286 -5.21 -2.27 -3.79
CA PRO A 286 -6.61 -2.63 -3.66
C PRO A 286 -6.83 -3.15 -2.23
N ARG A 287 -7.85 -2.65 -1.55
CA ARG A 287 -8.19 -3.03 -0.18
C ARG A 287 -9.67 -3.28 -0.06
N VAL A 288 -10.04 -4.20 0.83
CA VAL A 288 -11.42 -4.38 1.26
C VAL A 288 -11.55 -3.71 2.62
N THR A 289 -12.54 -2.82 2.76
CA THR A 289 -12.84 -2.18 4.05
C THR A 289 -13.44 -3.21 5.02
N ASP A 290 -13.49 -2.87 6.31
CA ASP A 290 -14.15 -3.72 7.32
C ASP A 290 -15.64 -3.95 7.04
N GLU A 291 -16.26 -3.03 6.30
CA GLU A 291 -17.64 -3.10 5.82
C GLU A 291 -17.79 -3.94 4.53
N GLY A 292 -16.69 -4.47 3.98
CA GLY A 292 -16.71 -5.33 2.80
C GLY A 292 -16.66 -4.60 1.46
N PHE A 293 -16.36 -3.30 1.43
CA PHE A 293 -16.28 -2.53 0.19
C PHE A 293 -14.88 -2.55 -0.42
N LEU A 294 -14.78 -2.79 -1.72
CA LEU A 294 -13.54 -2.64 -2.46
C LEU A 294 -13.20 -1.16 -2.62
N VAL A 295 -11.99 -0.79 -2.20
CA VAL A 295 -11.42 0.55 -2.37
C VAL A 295 -10.01 0.46 -2.93
N TYR A 296 -9.59 1.50 -3.63
CA TYR A 296 -8.21 1.67 -4.10
C TYR A 296 -7.53 2.72 -3.25
N ARG A 297 -6.64 2.29 -2.37
CA ARG A 297 -5.86 3.16 -1.48
C ARG A 297 -4.66 3.70 -2.25
N LEU A 298 -4.57 5.02 -2.40
CA LEU A 298 -3.43 5.75 -2.92
C LEU A 298 -2.60 6.26 -1.74
N ASP A 299 -1.44 5.65 -1.51
CA ASP A 299 -0.47 6.10 -0.51
C ASP A 299 0.55 7.04 -1.16
N PHE A 300 0.66 8.24 -0.61
CA PHE A 300 1.64 9.25 -1.03
C PHE A 300 2.88 9.10 -0.15
N LEU A 301 3.92 8.52 -0.72
CA LEU A 301 5.16 8.24 -0.04
C LEU A 301 6.12 9.42 -0.18
N ASP A 302 6.78 9.78 0.91
CA ASP A 302 7.94 10.66 0.94
C ASP A 302 9.19 9.80 1.15
N PRO A 303 9.98 9.55 0.08
CA PRO A 303 11.20 8.75 0.17
C PRO A 303 12.27 9.38 1.07
N SER A 304 12.21 10.69 1.28
CA SER A 304 13.19 11.44 2.09
C SER A 304 12.87 11.45 3.58
N SER A 305 11.63 11.09 3.96
CA SER A 305 11.20 11.03 5.35
C SER A 305 11.83 9.84 6.08
N THR A 306 12.47 10.12 7.21
CA THR A 306 13.14 9.12 8.05
C THR A 306 12.23 8.46 9.09
N TYR A 307 11.07 9.06 9.40
CA TYR A 307 10.16 8.60 10.45
C TYR A 307 8.86 8.03 9.88
N GLU A 308 8.17 8.82 9.05
CA GLU A 308 6.90 8.41 8.45
C GLU A 308 6.98 8.61 6.93
N LYS A 309 7.19 7.49 6.21
CA LYS A 309 7.24 7.50 4.75
C LYS A 309 5.88 7.77 4.12
N VAL A 310 4.76 7.42 4.77
CA VAL A 310 3.42 7.65 4.22
C VAL A 310 2.90 9.02 4.66
N ARG A 311 2.90 10.00 3.76
CA ARG A 311 2.45 11.35 4.05
C ARG A 311 0.93 11.51 4.10
N ASP A 312 0.23 10.85 3.19
CA ASP A 312 -1.24 10.83 3.15
C ASP A 312 -1.73 9.57 2.42
N SER A 313 -2.99 9.22 2.64
CA SER A 313 -3.63 8.03 2.05
C SER A 313 -5.04 8.34 1.58
N ILE A 314 -5.29 8.29 0.27
CA ILE A 314 -6.63 8.53 -0.29
C ILE A 314 -7.27 7.19 -0.65
N ASN A 315 -8.46 6.92 -0.13
CA ASN A 315 -9.25 5.76 -0.56
C ASN A 315 -10.22 6.21 -1.66
N ILE A 316 -10.15 5.56 -2.81
CA ILE A 316 -11.09 5.74 -3.92
C ILE A 316 -12.05 4.55 -3.91
N PRO A 317 -13.36 4.77 -3.69
CA PRO A 317 -14.35 3.71 -3.78
C PRO A 317 -14.41 3.06 -5.16
N HIS A 318 -14.71 1.77 -5.22
CA HIS A 318 -14.75 1.02 -6.48
C HIS A 318 -15.68 1.66 -7.51
N GLU A 319 -16.85 2.13 -7.09
CA GLU A 319 -17.84 2.80 -7.93
C GLU A 319 -17.33 4.10 -8.58
N ASN A 320 -16.25 4.70 -8.05
CA ASN A 320 -15.69 5.94 -8.59
C ASN A 320 -14.43 5.73 -9.43
N ILE A 321 -13.87 4.51 -9.50
CA ILE A 321 -12.56 4.28 -10.12
C ILE A 321 -12.56 4.56 -11.63
N ASP A 322 -13.64 4.24 -12.34
CA ASP A 322 -13.75 4.51 -13.78
C ASP A 322 -13.75 6.00 -14.09
N GLY A 323 -14.42 6.78 -13.24
CA GLY A 323 -14.40 8.24 -13.31
C GLY A 323 -13.00 8.81 -13.08
N VAL A 324 -12.25 8.25 -12.13
CA VAL A 324 -10.86 8.64 -11.85
C VAL A 324 -9.95 8.30 -13.02
N ILE A 325 -10.03 7.08 -13.56
CA ILE A 325 -9.25 6.67 -14.74
C ILE A 325 -9.52 7.62 -15.91
N LYS A 326 -10.79 7.89 -16.20
CA LYS A 326 -11.19 8.81 -17.28
C LYS A 326 -10.70 10.24 -17.03
N ALA A 327 -10.78 10.72 -15.80
CA ALA A 327 -10.31 12.04 -15.42
C ALA A 327 -8.79 12.19 -15.61
N LEU A 328 -8.00 11.17 -15.25
CA LEU A 328 -6.55 11.14 -15.47
C LEU A 328 -6.20 11.08 -16.96
N VAL A 329 -6.91 10.29 -17.77
CA VAL A 329 -6.73 10.27 -19.23
C VAL A 329 -7.08 11.62 -19.87
N ASN A 330 -8.10 12.31 -19.34
CA ASN A 330 -8.47 13.64 -19.82
C ASN A 330 -7.38 14.69 -19.58
N ILE A 331 -6.47 14.49 -18.63
CA ILE A 331 -5.31 15.39 -18.42
C ILE A 331 -4.45 15.44 -19.68
N ASP A 332 -4.12 14.31 -20.30
CA ASP A 332 -3.39 14.26 -21.58
C ASP A 332 -4.18 14.93 -22.71
N LYS A 333 -5.50 14.69 -22.77
CA LYS A 333 -6.36 15.34 -23.76
C LYS A 333 -6.35 16.86 -23.63
N TRP A 334 -6.54 17.37 -22.43
CA TRP A 334 -6.57 18.81 -22.17
C TRP A 334 -5.19 19.44 -22.27
N THR A 335 -4.12 18.68 -22.01
CA THR A 335 -2.74 19.11 -22.28
C THR A 335 -2.55 19.42 -23.76
N LYS A 336 -2.94 18.50 -24.65
CA LYS A 336 -2.84 18.70 -26.10
C LYS A 336 -3.62 19.92 -26.56
N THR A 337 -4.86 20.07 -26.08
CA THR A 337 -5.66 21.27 -26.36
C THR A 337 -4.99 22.55 -25.86
N ALA A 338 -4.40 22.54 -24.66
CA ALA A 338 -3.70 23.72 -24.12
C ALA A 338 -2.47 24.09 -24.95
N GLN A 339 -1.69 23.09 -25.39
CA GLN A 339 -0.50 23.27 -26.23
C GLN A 339 -0.87 23.77 -27.63
N GLU A 340 -1.87 23.18 -28.28
CA GLU A 340 -2.36 23.60 -29.61
C GLU A 340 -2.85 25.06 -29.62
N ASN A 341 -3.38 25.53 -28.48
CA ASN A 341 -3.88 26.90 -28.32
C ASN A 341 -2.85 27.85 -27.68
N ASN A 342 -1.59 27.42 -27.48
CA ASN A 342 -0.53 28.21 -26.86
C ASN A 342 -0.98 28.89 -25.55
N LEU A 343 -1.70 28.16 -24.69
CA LEU A 343 -2.19 28.72 -23.43
C LEU A 343 -1.02 28.99 -22.46
N THR A 344 -0.77 30.26 -22.16
CA THR A 344 0.28 30.72 -21.23
C THR A 344 -0.31 31.47 -20.02
N ARG A 345 -1.58 31.21 -19.69
CA ARG A 345 -2.22 31.78 -18.50
C ARG A 345 -2.49 30.70 -17.48
N ARG A 346 -2.40 31.06 -16.20
CA ARG A 346 -2.73 30.14 -15.10
C ARG A 346 -4.21 29.78 -15.14
N VAL A 347 -4.52 28.51 -15.40
CA VAL A 347 -5.89 27.98 -15.40
C VAL A 347 -5.92 26.69 -14.60
N SER A 348 -7.03 26.45 -13.89
CA SER A 348 -7.31 25.15 -13.31
C SER A 348 -8.71 24.68 -13.71
N LYS A 349 -8.84 23.37 -13.96
CA LYS A 349 -10.11 22.74 -14.32
C LYS A 349 -10.26 21.40 -13.62
N THR A 350 -11.30 21.26 -12.79
CA THR A 350 -11.62 19.99 -12.13
C THR A 350 -12.14 18.98 -13.15
N ALA A 351 -11.50 17.81 -13.21
CA ALA A 351 -11.88 16.68 -14.07
C ALA A 351 -12.91 15.76 -13.41
N ILE A 352 -12.78 15.53 -12.10
CA ILE A 352 -13.76 14.79 -11.29
C ILE A 352 -13.70 15.27 -9.85
N CYS A 353 -14.83 15.17 -9.16
CA CYS A 353 -14.97 15.43 -7.73
C CYS A 353 -15.64 14.23 -7.05
N ILE A 354 -15.05 13.76 -5.95
CA ILE A 354 -15.49 12.57 -5.20
C ILE A 354 -15.60 12.95 -3.71
N PRO A 355 -16.78 12.83 -3.08
CA PRO A 355 -18.09 12.62 -3.70
C PRO A 355 -18.51 13.82 -4.57
N ALA A 356 -19.35 13.58 -5.57
CA ALA A 356 -19.81 14.63 -6.48
C ALA A 356 -20.41 15.84 -5.74
N GLY A 357 -20.11 17.05 -6.22
CA GLY A 357 -20.60 18.31 -5.63
C GLY A 357 -19.91 18.76 -4.34
N ARG A 358 -19.00 17.97 -3.76
CA ARG A 358 -18.36 18.29 -2.47
C ARG A 358 -17.00 18.98 -2.56
N CYS A 359 -16.57 19.40 -3.76
CA CYS A 359 -15.26 20.05 -3.96
C CYS A 359 -15.35 21.58 -4.00
N GLN A 360 -16.53 22.16 -4.26
CA GLN A 360 -16.70 23.61 -4.35
C GLN A 360 -16.87 24.29 -2.98
N ASN A 361 -17.49 23.59 -2.02
CA ASN A 361 -17.81 24.15 -0.70
C ASN A 361 -16.95 23.51 0.39
N LYS A 362 -15.75 24.08 0.59
CA LYS A 362 -14.80 23.67 1.64
C LYS A 362 -15.38 23.96 3.04
N LYS A 363 -16.09 22.99 3.62
CA LYS A 363 -16.71 23.07 4.95
C LYS A 363 -16.04 22.11 5.92
N LYS A 364 -15.80 22.56 7.16
CA LYS A 364 -15.22 21.72 8.22
C LYS A 364 -15.99 20.40 8.35
N GLY A 365 -15.28 19.27 8.45
CA GLY A 365 -15.86 17.93 8.56
C GLY A 365 -16.27 17.29 7.22
N ILE A 366 -16.24 18.01 6.10
CA ILE A 366 -16.51 17.44 4.78
C ILE A 366 -15.19 17.13 4.08
N MET A 367 -14.97 15.86 3.76
CA MET A 367 -13.83 15.42 2.97
C MET A 367 -14.24 15.19 1.51
N SER A 368 -13.36 15.58 0.59
CA SER A 368 -13.50 15.26 -0.84
C SER A 368 -12.14 15.10 -1.50
N THR A 369 -12.12 14.39 -2.61
CA THR A 369 -10.96 14.21 -3.49
C THR A 369 -11.34 14.70 -4.87
N GLU A 370 -10.47 15.46 -5.52
CA GLU A 370 -10.65 15.89 -6.90
C GLU A 370 -9.39 15.68 -7.72
N ILE A 371 -9.58 15.41 -9.01
CA ILE A 371 -8.51 15.44 -10.00
C ILE A 371 -8.64 16.73 -10.77
N VAL A 372 -7.56 17.49 -10.84
CA VAL A 372 -7.53 18.84 -11.42
C VAL A 372 -6.47 18.87 -12.52
N PHE A 373 -6.82 19.47 -13.65
CA PHE A 373 -5.88 19.88 -14.68
C PHE A 373 -5.42 21.30 -14.40
N GLN A 374 -4.12 21.55 -14.52
CA GLN A 374 -3.52 22.86 -14.31
C GLN A 374 -2.69 23.25 -15.52
N VAL A 375 -2.80 24.52 -15.93
CA VAL A 375 -1.92 25.21 -16.87
C VAL A 375 -1.19 26.30 -16.09
N TYR A 376 0.11 26.44 -16.32
CA TYR A 376 0.96 27.46 -15.70
C TYR A 376 1.25 28.62 -16.69
N GLU A 377 1.86 29.67 -16.17
CA GLU A 377 2.18 30.88 -16.96
C GLU A 377 3.23 30.64 -18.03
N ASP A 378 4.11 29.65 -17.83
CA ASP A 378 5.09 29.19 -18.81
C ASP A 378 4.48 28.24 -19.87
N GLY A 379 3.16 28.01 -19.83
CA GLY A 379 2.44 27.09 -20.69
C GLY A 379 2.63 25.60 -20.34
N SER A 380 3.40 25.28 -19.30
CA SER A 380 3.48 23.91 -18.80
C SER A 380 2.13 23.47 -18.23
N THR A 381 1.90 22.16 -18.21
CA THR A 381 0.64 21.57 -17.75
C THR A 381 0.88 20.43 -16.78
N SER A 382 -0.09 20.16 -15.91
CA SER A 382 -0.02 19.06 -14.95
C SER A 382 -1.39 18.51 -14.59
N GLY A 383 -1.41 17.26 -14.16
CA GLY A 383 -2.50 16.70 -13.37
C GLY A 383 -2.24 16.96 -11.88
N ARG A 384 -3.28 17.08 -11.08
CA ARG A 384 -3.18 17.22 -9.63
C ARG A 384 -4.24 16.38 -8.96
N ILE A 385 -3.84 15.53 -8.03
CA ILE A 385 -4.75 14.86 -7.10
C ILE A 385 -4.83 15.74 -5.86
N GLN A 386 -6.01 16.29 -5.58
CA GLN A 386 -6.23 17.16 -4.46
C GLN A 386 -7.18 16.51 -3.47
N ARG A 387 -6.79 16.49 -2.20
CA ARG A 387 -7.62 16.09 -1.07
C ARG A 387 -8.04 17.32 -0.29
N ASN A 388 -9.34 17.53 -0.19
CA ASN A 388 -9.96 18.54 0.65
C ASN A 388 -10.32 17.90 2.00
N LYS A 389 -9.71 18.36 3.08
CA LYS A 389 -9.97 17.99 4.49
C LYS A 389 -10.74 19.14 5.16
N GLY A 390 -11.96 19.39 4.69
CA GLY A 390 -12.75 20.55 5.09
C GLY A 390 -12.23 21.87 4.52
N THR A 391 -11.75 22.77 5.38
CA THR A 391 -11.19 24.07 4.96
C THR A 391 -9.74 23.98 4.47
N TYR A 392 -9.05 22.89 4.80
CA TYR A 392 -7.68 22.63 4.39
C TYR A 392 -7.64 21.75 3.13
N SER A 393 -6.73 22.02 2.21
CA SER A 393 -6.56 21.20 0.99
C SER A 393 -5.09 20.90 0.74
N VAL A 394 -4.81 19.63 0.48
CA VAL A 394 -3.48 19.14 0.09
C VAL A 394 -3.55 18.70 -1.36
N GLY A 395 -2.54 19.03 -2.17
CA GLY A 395 -2.49 18.65 -3.56
C GLY A 395 -1.15 18.06 -3.95
N TYR A 396 -1.22 16.99 -4.73
CA TYR A 396 -0.09 16.24 -5.24
C TYR A 396 -0.10 16.37 -6.75
N ASN A 397 0.90 17.04 -7.30
CA ASN A 397 0.98 17.27 -8.73
C ASN A 397 1.70 16.12 -9.43
N LEU A 398 1.20 15.79 -10.60
CA LEU A 398 1.67 14.73 -11.47
C LEU A 398 2.05 15.36 -12.80
N SER A 399 3.16 14.91 -13.38
CA SER A 399 3.40 15.17 -14.80
C SER A 399 2.27 14.54 -15.63
N VAL A 400 2.11 15.01 -16.87
CA VAL A 400 1.11 14.46 -17.80
C VAL A 400 1.38 12.96 -18.02
N GLU A 401 2.65 12.59 -18.22
CA GLU A 401 3.08 11.19 -18.33
C GLU A 401 2.72 10.38 -17.08
N SER A 402 2.96 10.92 -15.89
CA SER A 402 2.64 10.27 -14.61
C SER A 402 1.15 10.07 -14.42
N SER A 403 0.33 11.04 -14.86
CA SER A 403 -1.13 10.95 -14.84
C SER A 403 -1.62 9.81 -15.76
N VAL A 404 -1.02 9.68 -16.94
CA VAL A 404 -1.33 8.61 -17.90
C VAL A 404 -0.89 7.25 -17.35
N LEU A 405 0.33 7.13 -16.81
CA LEU A 405 0.82 5.88 -16.22
C LEU A 405 -0.03 5.44 -15.03
N LEU A 406 -0.43 6.38 -14.17
CA LEU A 406 -1.37 6.11 -13.09
C LEU A 406 -2.70 5.59 -13.63
N SER A 407 -3.26 6.20 -14.68
CA SER A 407 -4.51 5.73 -15.28
C SER A 407 -4.39 4.30 -15.83
N ALA A 408 -3.24 3.96 -16.44
CA ALA A 408 -2.92 2.62 -16.93
C ALA A 408 -2.95 1.62 -15.79
N TYR A 409 -2.29 1.99 -14.71
CA TYR A 409 -2.13 1.15 -13.56
C TYR A 409 -3.46 0.96 -12.80
N LEU A 410 -4.23 2.02 -12.58
CA LEU A 410 -5.58 1.92 -12.03
C LEU A 410 -6.52 1.07 -12.89
N THR A 411 -6.36 1.09 -14.23
CA THR A 411 -7.11 0.21 -15.13
C THR A 411 -6.78 -1.26 -14.86
N TYR A 412 -5.50 -1.59 -14.71
CA TYR A 412 -5.06 -2.94 -14.34
C TYR A 412 -5.61 -3.36 -12.97
N MET A 413 -5.55 -2.46 -11.99
CA MET A 413 -6.03 -2.72 -10.62
C MET A 413 -7.54 -2.90 -10.57
N ARG A 414 -8.28 -2.12 -11.35
CA ARG A 414 -9.71 -2.30 -11.49
C ARG A 414 -10.04 -3.67 -12.05
N ASP A 415 -9.42 -4.05 -13.17
CA ASP A 415 -9.77 -5.30 -13.84
C ASP A 415 -9.30 -6.55 -13.09
N THR A 416 -8.13 -6.51 -12.45
CA THR A 416 -7.57 -7.64 -11.70
C THR A 416 -8.12 -7.67 -10.27
N GLY A 417 -8.10 -6.53 -9.58
CA GLY A 417 -8.56 -6.40 -8.20
C GLY A 417 -10.06 -6.65 -8.04
N SER A 418 -10.89 -6.19 -8.98
CA SER A 418 -12.34 -6.51 -8.93
C SER A 418 -12.62 -7.99 -9.14
N LYS A 419 -11.87 -8.69 -10.00
CA LYS A 419 -12.04 -10.13 -10.20
C LYS A 419 -11.66 -10.91 -8.96
N GLU A 420 -10.54 -10.56 -8.33
CA GLU A 420 -10.12 -11.18 -7.07
C GLU A 420 -11.13 -10.91 -5.96
N PHE A 421 -11.64 -9.68 -5.85
CA PHE A 421 -12.69 -9.33 -4.91
C PHE A 421 -13.98 -10.11 -5.15
N ASN A 422 -14.45 -10.16 -6.41
CA ASN A 422 -15.68 -10.86 -6.78
C ASN A 422 -15.56 -12.35 -6.48
N ILE A 423 -14.46 -13.00 -6.85
CA ILE A 423 -14.21 -14.42 -6.51
C ILE A 423 -14.16 -14.63 -5.00
N GLY A 424 -13.55 -13.71 -4.25
CA GLY A 424 -13.50 -13.77 -2.79
C GLY A 424 -14.83 -13.58 -2.08
N ASN A 425 -15.82 -12.96 -2.74
CA ASN A 425 -17.15 -12.67 -2.22
C ASN A 425 -18.25 -13.58 -2.77
N MET A 426 -17.97 -14.37 -3.79
CA MET A 426 -18.92 -15.36 -4.31
C MET A 426 -19.16 -16.46 -3.26
N SER A 427 -20.42 -16.85 -3.10
CA SER A 427 -20.80 -18.07 -2.40
C SER A 427 -20.28 -19.30 -3.14
N ASP A 428 -20.16 -20.43 -2.43
CA ASP A 428 -19.70 -21.69 -3.02
C ASP A 428 -20.56 -22.13 -4.22
N ASP A 429 -21.86 -21.84 -4.20
CA ASP A 429 -22.78 -22.19 -5.29
C ASP A 429 -22.63 -21.25 -6.50
N GLU A 430 -22.38 -19.96 -6.27
CA GLU A 430 -22.00 -19.03 -7.34
C GLU A 430 -20.66 -19.42 -7.98
N VAL A 431 -19.67 -19.85 -7.18
CA VAL A 431 -18.39 -20.37 -7.70
C VAL A 431 -18.60 -21.65 -8.52
N LYS A 432 -19.41 -22.61 -8.03
CA LYS A 432 -19.73 -23.85 -8.77
C LYS A 432 -20.42 -23.54 -10.11
N SER A 433 -21.25 -22.50 -10.16
CA SER A 433 -21.96 -22.11 -11.39
C SER A 433 -21.03 -21.67 -12.52
N LEU A 434 -19.79 -21.26 -12.21
CA LEU A 434 -18.79 -20.89 -13.22
C LEU A 434 -18.23 -22.09 -14.01
N PHE A 435 -18.51 -23.32 -13.56
CA PHE A 435 -18.02 -24.57 -14.18
C PHE A 435 -19.12 -25.34 -14.93
N ASN A 436 -20.32 -24.77 -15.01
CA ASN A 436 -21.45 -25.28 -15.79
C ASN A 436 -21.62 -24.42 -17.04
#